data_AF-A0A920L6S8-F1
#
_entry.id   AF-A0A920L6S8-F1
#
_cell.length_a   1.000
_cell.length_b   1.000
_cell.length_c   1.000
_cell.angle_alpha   90.00
_cell.angle_beta   90.00
_cell.angle_gamma   90.00
#
_symmetry.space_group_name_H-M   'P 1'
#
loop_
_entity.id
_entity.type
_entity.pdbx_description
1 polymer ?
#
loop_
_entity_poly.entity_id
_entity_poly.type
_entity_poly.pdbx_seq_one_letter_code
_entity_poly.pdbx_strand_id
1 'polypeptide(L)' 'MSYSNLNVVEQFNPLVMIDIQFNNALRLNFDFVKDRAVSLSLANNFITESWGNEYVLV' A
#
# COMPACT_ATOMS: atom_id res chain seq x y z
N MET A 1 0.20 -31.32 10.91
CA MET A 1 -0.07 -30.21 9.98
C MET A 1 1.02 -29.17 10.18
N SER A 2 2.02 -29.09 9.29
CA SER A 2 3.07 -28.07 9.41
C SER A 2 2.55 -26.79 8.75
N TYR A 3 2.31 -25.75 9.53
CA TYR A 3 2.03 -24.42 9.00
C TYR A 3 3.34 -23.88 8.43
N SER A 4 3.47 -23.90 7.12
CA SER A 4 4.76 -23.69 6.44
C SER A 4 4.95 -22.27 5.94
N ASN A 5 3.89 -21.48 5.76
CA ASN A 5 3.98 -20.08 5.33
C ASN A 5 2.96 -19.20 6.06
N LEU A 6 3.40 -18.05 6.54
CA LEU A 6 2.57 -16.95 7.04
C LEU A 6 2.66 -15.79 6.04
N ASN A 7 1.53 -15.24 5.63
CA ASN A 7 1.50 -14.06 4.77
C ASN A 7 0.73 -12.94 5.48
N VAL A 8 1.32 -11.76 5.56
CA VAL A 8 0.73 -10.54 6.10
C VAL A 8 0.69 -9.54 4.97
N VAL A 9 -0.51 -9.08 4.62
CA VAL A 9 -0.72 -8.07 3.57
C VAL A 9 -1.37 -6.85 4.21
N GLU A 10 -0.81 -5.69 3.92
CA GLU A 10 -1.34 -4.38 4.28
C GLU A 10 -1.56 -3.59 2.99
N GLN A 11 -2.73 -2.97 2.88
CA GLN A 11 -3.11 -2.19 1.70
C GLN A 11 -3.80 -0.91 2.16
N PHE A 12 -3.24 0.24 1.76
CA PHE A 12 -3.77 1.57 2.01
C PHE A 12 -4.11 2.23 0.67
N ASN A 13 -5.41 2.36 0.40
CA ASN A 13 -5.92 2.92 -0.85
C ASN A 13 -7.00 4.00 -0.57
N PRO A 14 -6.61 5.28 -0.53
CA PRO A 14 -5.25 5.81 -0.37
C PRO A 14 -4.82 5.86 1.10
N LEU A 15 -3.51 5.91 1.34
CA LEU A 15 -2.95 6.26 2.65
C LEU A 15 -3.23 7.73 3.00
N VAL A 16 -3.10 8.63 2.03
CA VAL A 16 -3.41 10.06 2.18
C VAL A 16 -4.15 10.54 0.95
N MET A 17 -5.27 11.24 1.15
CA MET A 17 -6.05 11.89 0.10
C MET A 17 -6.14 13.38 0.38
N ILE A 18 -5.72 14.20 -0.58
CA ILE A 18 -5.83 15.65 -0.54
C ILE A 18 -6.71 16.10 -1.70
N ASP A 19 -7.84 16.72 -1.38
CA ASP A 19 -8.73 17.34 -2.35
C ASP A 19 -8.80 18.85 -2.08
N ILE A 20 -8.32 19.63 -3.03
CA ILE A 20 -8.32 21.09 -2.96
C ILE A 20 -9.24 21.60 -4.06
N GLN A 21 -10.35 22.20 -3.63
CA GLN A 21 -11.25 22.91 -4.52
C GLN A 21 -11.10 24.42 -4.31
N PHE A 22 -10.72 25.11 -5.39
CA PHE A 22 -10.59 26.56 -5.37
C PHE A 22 -11.90 27.22 -5.79
N ASN A 23 -12.12 28.45 -5.32
CA ASN A 23 -13.31 29.24 -5.69
C ASN A 23 -13.40 29.53 -7.21
N ASN A 24 -12.29 29.45 -7.94
CA ASN A 24 -12.24 29.62 -9.39
C ASN A 24 -12.50 28.30 -10.16
N ALA A 25 -13.12 27.31 -9.52
CA ALA A 25 -13.43 25.98 -10.08
C ALA A 25 -12.21 25.13 -10.48
N LEU A 26 -10.98 25.57 -10.15
CA LEU A 26 -9.81 24.71 -10.22
C LEU A 26 -9.92 23.64 -9.12
N ARG A 27 -9.55 22.42 -9.46
CA ARG A 27 -9.48 21.30 -8.52
C ARG A 27 -8.12 20.65 -8.64
N LEU A 28 -7.53 20.30 -7.50
CA LEU A 28 -6.32 19.51 -7.40
C LEU A 28 -6.60 18.35 -6.46
N ASN A 29 -6.32 17.14 -6.94
CA ASN A 29 -6.46 15.90 -6.21
C ASN A 29 -5.09 15.24 -6.14
N PHE A 30 -4.67 14.87 -4.94
CA PHE A 30 -3.45 14.13 -4.70
C PHE A 30 -3.75 12.93 -3.82
N ASP A 31 -3.50 11.74 -4.36
CA ASP A 31 -3.67 10.48 -3.65
C ASP A 31 -2.30 9.81 -3.50
N PHE A 32 -2.00 9.41 -2.28
CA PHE A 32 -0.85 8.58 -1.97
C PHE A 32 -1.33 7.19 -1.58
N VAL A 33 -1.04 6.19 -2.41
CA VAL A 33 -1.40 4.78 -2.20
C VAL A 33 -0.16 4.02 -1.72
N LYS A 34 -0.35 3.12 -0.76
CA LYS A 34 0.75 2.33 -0.19
C LYS A 34 0.31 0.90 0.10
N ASP A 35 1.12 -0.06 -0.27
CA ASP A 35 0.89 -1.48 0.03
C ASP A 35 2.18 -2.17 0.49
N ARG A 36 2.00 -3.20 1.31
CA ARG A 36 3.07 -4.06 1.82
C ARG A 36 2.58 -5.49 1.89
N ALA A 37 3.35 -6.42 1.35
CA ALA A 37 3.13 -7.85 1.52
C ALA A 37 4.38 -8.49 2.11
N VAL A 38 4.23 -9.24 3.21
CA VAL A 38 5.29 -9.96 3.91
C VAL A 38 4.90 -11.43 3.97
N SER A 39 5.69 -12.28 3.32
CA SER A 39 5.55 -13.73 3.35
C SER A 39 6.71 -14.37 4.09
N LEU A 40 6.45 -14.99 5.23
CA LEU A 40 7.40 -15.75 6.04
C LEU A 40 7.23 -17.25 5.76
N SER A 41 8.30 -17.91 5.34
CA SER A 41 8.39 -19.35 5.19
C SER A 41 9.03 -20.01 6.40
N LEU A 42 8.25 -20.78 7.16
CA LEU A 42 8.71 -21.53 8.35
C LEU A 42 9.44 -22.83 8.00
N ALA A 43 9.30 -23.31 6.76
CA ALA A 43 10.06 -24.46 6.26
C ALA A 43 11.53 -24.10 5.99
N ASN A 44 11.77 -22.85 5.57
CA ASN A 44 13.05 -22.42 5.03
C ASN A 44 13.63 -21.20 5.78
N ASN A 45 12.92 -20.71 6.80
CA ASN A 45 13.22 -19.49 7.57
C ASN A 45 13.47 -18.23 6.69
N PHE A 46 12.89 -18.18 5.49
CA PHE A 46 13.00 -17.01 4.61
C PHE A 46 11.82 -16.06 4.79
N ILE A 47 12.11 -14.77 4.82
CA ILE A 47 11.11 -13.70 4.78
C ILE A 47 11.23 -13.02 3.43
N THR A 48 10.12 -12.95 2.70
CA THR A 48 9.99 -12.20 1.46
C THR A 48 9.10 -11.01 1.71
N GLU A 49 9.55 -9.82 1.35
CA GLU A 49 8.82 -8.59 1.56
C GLU A 49 8.72 -7.82 0.24
N SER A 50 7.53 -7.31 -0.05
CA SER A 50 7.20 -6.51 -1.21
C SER A 50 6.50 -5.24 -0.75
N TRP A 51 6.90 -4.10 -1.32
CA TRP A 51 6.30 -2.80 -1.01
C TRP A 51 5.94 -2.08 -2.30
N GLY A 52 4.80 -1.42 -2.31
CA GLY A 52 4.39 -0.49 -3.34
C GLY A 52 4.09 0.88 -2.75
N ASN A 53 4.54 1.93 -3.45
CA ASN A 53 4.20 3.32 -3.16
C ASN A 53 3.80 3.95 -4.50
N GLU A 54 2.56 4.41 -4.58
CA GLU A 54 2.01 5.03 -5.78
C GLU A 54 1.50 6.43 -5.45
N TYR A 55 1.79 7.38 -6.35
CA TYR A 55 1.40 8.77 -6.23
C TYR A 55 0.53 9.13 -7.43
N VAL A 56 -0.71 9.47 -7.16
CA VAL A 56 -1.67 9.91 -8.18
C VAL A 56 -1.88 11.41 -7.98
N LEU A 57 -1.70 12.18 -9.05
CA LEU A 57 -1.96 13.61 -9.09
C LEU A 57 -2.94 13.87 -10.23
N VAL A 58 -4.09 14.47 -9.90
CA VAL A 58 -5.20 14.76 -10.83
C VAL A 58 -5.65 16.20 -10.71
#